data_AF-A0A1W9HMC0-F1
#
_entry.id   AF-A0A1W9HMC0-F1
#
_cell.length_a   1.000
_cell.length_b   1.000
_cell.length_c   1.000
_cell.angle_alpha   90.00
_cell.angle_beta   90.00
_cell.angle_gamma   90.00
#
_symmetry.space_group_name_H-M   'P 1'
#
loop_
_entity.id
_entity.type
_entity.pdbx_description
1 polymer ?
#
loop_
_entity_poly.entity_id
_entity_poly.type
_entity_poly.pdbx_seq_one_letter_code
_entity_poly.pdbx_strand_id
1 'polypeptide(L)'
;MKKMYAALLGVILLVVTTANAQRFPGPRMGQVRAITLHMGDQEFARMGMIPLKQVLRAQHRFENPENMELESVLVTAKSMHGNGQVELLINGRSSGVYTIGGRPFDYNNPSEYTFDNVNLYNSQRFSQGSWQLDLRGFNRVRRVVLNVRDRVILPPMPPRLPFLVDVKNQGYYPDQLTAQGLCIANGGSIVVGFTQHKQAGNIIEGKRSPDGFAFFKPHIWGGGYSIDKVTCQ
;
A
#
# COMPACT_ATOMS: atom_id res chain seq x y z
N MET A 1 -76.67 -44.90 11.21
CA MET A 1 -76.72 -43.70 10.34
C MET A 1 -76.49 -42.49 11.23
N LYS A 2 -75.51 -41.59 11.12
CA LYS A 2 -74.50 -41.23 10.12
C LYS A 2 -73.22 -40.84 10.89
N LYS A 3 -72.05 -41.18 10.35
CA LYS A 3 -70.73 -40.71 10.81
C LYS A 3 -70.48 -39.32 10.18
N MET A 4 -69.98 -38.35 10.95
CA MET A 4 -69.38 -37.13 10.41
C MET A 4 -67.96 -36.98 10.98
N TYR A 5 -66.98 -37.23 10.12
CA TYR A 5 -65.59 -36.84 10.31
C TYR A 5 -65.44 -35.42 9.74
N ALA A 6 -65.03 -34.47 10.56
CA ALA A 6 -64.57 -33.16 10.10
C ALA A 6 -63.04 -33.13 10.25
N ALA A 7 -62.36 -33.13 9.10
CA ALA A 7 -60.93 -33.19 8.95
C ALA A 7 -60.26 -31.90 9.45
N LEU A 8 -59.24 -32.06 10.29
CA LEU A 8 -58.40 -31.00 10.81
C LEU A 8 -57.26 -30.75 9.81
N LEU A 9 -57.38 -29.69 9.02
CA LEU A 9 -56.33 -29.22 8.10
C LEU A 9 -55.22 -28.55 8.92
N GLY A 10 -54.13 -29.28 9.15
CA GLY A 10 -52.90 -28.75 9.72
C GLY A 10 -52.15 -27.90 8.69
N VAL A 11 -52.06 -26.60 8.93
CA VAL A 11 -51.21 -25.67 8.17
C VAL A 11 -49.77 -25.84 8.66
N ILE A 12 -48.93 -26.49 7.86
CA ILE A 12 -47.49 -26.60 8.11
C ILE A 12 -46.83 -25.33 7.57
N LEU A 13 -46.39 -24.45 8.47
CA LEU A 13 -45.65 -23.24 8.13
C LEU A 13 -44.16 -23.59 7.95
N LEU A 14 -43.71 -23.72 6.69
CA LEU A 14 -42.31 -23.92 6.34
C LEU A 14 -41.57 -22.57 6.42
N VAL A 15 -40.87 -22.33 7.54
CA VAL A 15 -39.97 -21.18 7.69
C VAL A 15 -38.68 -21.48 6.93
N VAL A 16 -38.56 -20.97 5.70
CA VAL A 16 -37.33 -21.02 4.91
C VAL A 16 -36.37 -19.96 5.46
N THR A 17 -35.45 -20.37 6.30
CA THR A 17 -34.34 -19.51 6.76
C THR A 17 -33.34 -19.35 5.61
N THR A 18 -33.45 -18.27 4.84
CA THR A 18 -32.40 -17.91 3.89
C THR A 18 -31.15 -17.53 4.67
N ALA A 19 -30.17 -18.44 4.70
CA ALA A 19 -28.84 -18.15 5.21
C ALA A 19 -28.22 -17.05 4.34
N ASN A 20 -28.30 -15.80 4.81
CA ASN A 20 -27.54 -14.69 4.24
C ASN A 20 -26.07 -14.94 4.54
N ALA A 21 -25.38 -15.62 3.62
CA ALA A 21 -23.94 -15.67 3.60
C ALA A 21 -23.43 -14.23 3.52
N GLN A 22 -22.92 -13.71 4.64
CA GLN A 22 -22.24 -12.42 4.70
C GLN A 22 -21.00 -12.53 3.82
N ARG A 23 -21.14 -12.13 2.55
CA ARG A 23 -20.02 -11.98 1.63
C ARG A 23 -19.14 -10.89 2.20
N PHE A 24 -18.07 -11.28 2.87
CA PHE A 24 -16.99 -10.36 3.21
C PHE A 24 -16.56 -9.69 1.91
N PRO A 25 -16.67 -8.36 1.77
CA PRO A 25 -16.16 -7.68 0.61
C PRO A 25 -14.67 -8.00 0.55
N GLY A 26 -14.23 -8.68 -0.50
CA GLY A 26 -12.82 -8.89 -0.76
C GLY A 26 -12.09 -7.53 -0.73
N PRO A 27 -10.77 -7.53 -0.47
CA PRO A 27 -9.99 -6.30 -0.43
C PRO A 27 -10.30 -5.48 -1.68
N ARG A 28 -10.92 -4.31 -1.48
CA ARG A 28 -11.24 -3.39 -2.58
C ARG A 28 -9.91 -2.94 -3.15
N MET A 29 -9.50 -3.54 -4.26
CA MET A 29 -8.44 -2.95 -5.09
C MET A 29 -8.86 -1.50 -5.34
N GLY A 30 -8.00 -0.55 -4.95
CA GLY A 30 -8.33 0.87 -4.99
C GLY A 30 -8.90 1.24 -6.36
N GLN A 31 -10.04 1.93 -6.36
CA GLN A 31 -10.68 2.35 -7.60
C GLN A 31 -9.76 3.33 -8.33
N VAL A 32 -9.50 3.07 -9.61
CA VAL A 32 -8.77 4.03 -10.45
C VAL A 32 -9.73 5.19 -10.77
N ARG A 33 -9.28 6.42 -10.52
CA ARG A 33 -10.03 7.64 -10.82
C ARG A 33 -9.17 8.62 -11.61
N ALA A 34 -9.84 9.39 -12.45
CA ALA A 34 -9.21 10.40 -13.31
C ALA A 34 -9.33 11.78 -12.65
N ILE A 35 -8.21 12.49 -12.53
CA ILE A 35 -8.15 13.87 -12.02
C ILE A 35 -7.60 14.77 -13.13
N THR A 36 -8.40 15.73 -13.58
CA THR A 36 -8.01 16.66 -14.65
C THR A 36 -7.31 17.89 -14.08
N LEU A 37 -6.13 18.18 -14.61
CA LEU A 37 -5.36 19.41 -14.38
C LEU A 37 -5.50 20.31 -15.61
N HIS A 38 -6.05 21.50 -15.43
CA HIS A 38 -6.22 22.47 -16.51
C HIS A 38 -4.94 23.30 -16.67
N MET A 39 -4.30 23.24 -17.83
CA MET A 39 -3.07 23.97 -18.10
C MET A 39 -3.30 25.28 -18.86
N GLY A 40 -4.50 25.49 -19.42
CA GLY A 40 -4.89 26.77 -20.02
C GLY A 40 -4.08 27.14 -21.26
N ASP A 41 -3.76 26.14 -22.08
CA ASP A 41 -2.94 26.32 -23.30
C ASP A 41 -1.56 26.92 -23.00
N GLN A 42 -0.96 26.57 -21.85
CA GLN A 42 0.37 27.01 -21.45
C GLN A 42 1.45 26.54 -22.44
N GLU A 43 2.31 27.47 -22.85
CA GLU A 43 3.41 27.21 -23.77
C GLU A 43 4.71 26.88 -23.02
N PHE A 44 5.45 25.92 -23.57
CA PHE A 44 6.76 25.49 -23.10
C PHE A 44 7.73 25.51 -24.28
N ALA A 45 8.81 26.27 -24.16
CA ALA A 45 9.80 26.46 -25.22
C ALA A 45 11.11 25.73 -24.89
N ARG A 46 11.59 24.91 -25.84
CA ARG A 46 12.83 24.10 -25.78
C ARG A 46 12.84 23.03 -24.71
N MET A 47 12.71 23.42 -23.44
CA MET A 47 12.68 22.55 -22.27
C MET A 47 11.67 23.12 -21.26
N GLY A 48 10.81 22.28 -20.71
CA GLY A 48 9.80 22.67 -19.75
C GLY A 48 9.54 21.55 -18.76
N MET A 49 9.27 21.91 -17.51
CA MET A 49 8.95 20.94 -16.46
C MET A 49 7.62 21.28 -15.80
N ILE A 50 6.71 20.31 -15.74
CA ILE A 50 5.43 20.45 -15.03
C ILE A 50 5.47 19.61 -13.75
N PRO A 51 5.58 20.22 -12.55
CA PRO A 51 5.52 19.49 -11.29
C PRO A 51 4.08 19.09 -10.95
N LEU A 52 3.65 17.91 -11.42
CA LEU A 52 2.26 17.44 -11.38
C LEU A 52 1.64 17.48 -9.98
N LYS A 53 2.36 17.05 -8.94
CA LYS A 53 1.86 17.10 -7.55
C LYS A 53 1.59 18.54 -7.07
N GLN A 54 2.42 19.49 -7.46
CA GLN A 54 2.24 20.90 -7.09
C GLN A 54 1.04 21.50 -7.82
N VAL A 55 0.90 21.21 -9.12
CA VAL A 55 -0.26 21.65 -9.92
C VAL A 55 -1.55 21.03 -9.37
N LEU A 56 -1.54 19.74 -9.03
CA LEU A 56 -2.68 19.06 -8.42
C LEU A 56 -3.11 19.73 -7.11
N ARG A 57 -2.17 20.00 -6.19
CA ARG A 57 -2.48 20.69 -4.92
C ARG A 57 -3.03 22.11 -5.14
N ALA A 58 -2.53 22.81 -6.15
CA ALA A 58 -2.97 24.17 -6.47
C ALA A 58 -4.43 24.20 -6.98
N GLN A 59 -4.81 23.22 -7.81
CA GLN A 59 -6.15 23.16 -8.42
C GLN A 59 -7.17 22.38 -7.57
N HIS A 60 -6.73 21.37 -6.84
CA HIS A 60 -7.58 20.44 -6.09
C HIS A 60 -7.16 20.38 -4.61
N ARG A 61 -7.63 21.34 -3.81
CA ARG A 61 -7.19 21.55 -2.41
C ARG A 61 -7.41 20.36 -1.46
N PHE A 62 -8.35 19.47 -1.78
CA PHE A 62 -8.69 18.31 -0.94
C PHE A 62 -7.94 17.03 -1.32
N GLU A 63 -7.23 17.05 -2.45
CA GLU A 63 -6.52 15.87 -2.93
C GLU A 63 -5.11 15.83 -2.33
N ASN A 64 -4.79 14.74 -1.64
CA ASN A 64 -3.44 14.51 -1.14
C ASN A 64 -2.68 13.53 -2.05
N PRO A 65 -1.77 14.00 -2.91
CA PRO A 65 -1.02 13.12 -3.81
C PRO A 65 -0.09 12.13 -3.10
N GLU A 66 0.20 12.29 -1.80
CA GLU A 66 0.99 11.30 -1.06
C GLU A 66 0.18 10.02 -0.74
N ASN A 67 -1.14 10.12 -0.79
CA ASN A 67 -2.06 9.00 -0.56
C ASN A 67 -2.49 8.35 -1.88
N MET A 68 -1.77 8.62 -2.97
CA MET A 68 -2.15 8.17 -4.31
C MET A 68 -1.01 7.40 -5.00
N GLU A 69 -1.41 6.48 -5.87
CA GLU A 69 -0.55 5.81 -6.83
C GLU A 69 -0.91 6.28 -8.23
N LEU A 70 0.08 6.78 -8.96
CA LEU A 70 -0.07 7.24 -10.33
C LEU A 70 0.02 6.03 -11.26
N GLU A 71 -1.06 5.75 -11.99
CA GLU A 71 -1.11 4.64 -12.94
C GLU A 71 -0.74 5.09 -14.35
N SER A 72 -1.29 6.22 -14.79
CA SER A 72 -0.93 6.84 -16.07
C SER A 72 -1.23 8.33 -16.09
N VAL A 73 -0.65 9.03 -17.07
CA VAL A 73 -0.86 10.45 -17.34
C VAL A 73 -1.24 10.61 -18.80
N LEU A 74 -2.43 11.13 -19.05
CA LEU A 74 -2.86 11.53 -20.38
C LEU A 74 -2.60 13.02 -20.58
N VAL A 75 -1.75 13.36 -21.54
CA VAL A 75 -1.40 14.74 -21.86
C VAL A 75 -2.09 15.14 -23.15
N THR A 76 -2.90 16.19 -23.11
CA THR A 76 -3.47 16.82 -24.31
C THR A 76 -2.62 18.03 -24.68
N ALA A 77 -1.82 17.91 -25.73
CA ALA A 77 -0.83 18.91 -26.13
C ALA A 77 -0.62 18.92 -27.65
N LYS A 78 0.06 19.95 -28.16
CA LYS A 78 0.54 19.99 -29.55
C LYS A 78 1.89 20.64 -29.67
N SER A 79 2.66 20.21 -30.65
CA SER A 79 3.98 20.75 -30.97
C SER A 79 3.94 21.66 -32.19
N MET A 80 4.69 22.76 -32.18
CA MET A 80 4.77 23.68 -33.33
C MET A 80 5.34 22.99 -34.58
N HIS A 81 6.28 22.05 -34.41
CA HIS A 81 7.00 21.40 -35.50
C HIS A 81 6.66 19.90 -35.64
N GLY A 82 5.69 19.39 -34.88
CA GLY A 82 5.28 17.98 -34.92
C GLY A 82 6.28 16.98 -34.32
N ASN A 83 7.38 17.46 -33.73
CA ASN A 83 8.43 16.64 -33.10
C ASN A 83 8.63 17.02 -31.63
N GLY A 84 7.57 17.45 -30.96
CA GLY A 84 7.62 17.69 -29.52
C GLY A 84 7.87 16.39 -28.78
N GLN A 85 8.43 16.44 -27.59
CA GLN A 85 8.63 15.25 -26.76
C GLN A 85 8.08 15.50 -25.36
N VAL A 86 7.55 14.46 -24.75
CA VAL A 86 7.13 14.43 -23.35
C VAL A 86 7.57 13.13 -22.70
N GLU A 87 8.02 13.25 -21.45
CA GLU A 87 8.51 12.16 -20.64
C GLU A 87 7.94 12.30 -19.22
N LEU A 88 7.39 11.22 -18.67
CA LEU A 88 6.93 11.20 -17.29
C LEU A 88 8.09 10.75 -16.40
N LEU A 89 8.43 11.60 -15.44
CA LEU A 89 9.47 11.37 -14.44
C LEU A 89 8.83 11.13 -13.07
N ILE A 90 9.15 10.00 -12.45
CA ILE A 90 8.72 9.65 -11.09
C ILE A 90 9.97 9.47 -10.25
N ASN A 91 10.21 10.41 -9.33
CA ASN A 91 11.42 10.47 -8.51
C ASN A 91 12.70 10.39 -9.38
N GLY A 92 12.71 11.14 -10.48
CA GLY A 92 13.82 11.18 -11.45
C GLY A 92 13.92 9.96 -12.39
N ARG A 93 13.06 8.94 -12.24
CA ARG A 93 13.02 7.79 -13.15
C ARG A 93 12.05 8.03 -14.29
N SER A 94 12.52 7.79 -15.51
CA SER A 94 11.74 7.91 -16.73
C SER A 94 10.81 6.74 -16.98
N SER A 95 9.61 7.04 -17.50
CA SER A 95 8.70 6.05 -18.08
C SER A 95 8.90 5.81 -19.58
N GLY A 96 9.81 6.54 -20.23
CA GLY A 96 10.00 6.59 -21.68
C GLY A 96 9.66 7.96 -22.28
N VAL A 97 10.24 8.24 -23.44
CA VAL A 97 10.00 9.47 -24.21
C VAL A 97 8.92 9.22 -25.27
N TYR A 98 7.93 10.10 -25.31
CA TYR A 98 6.81 10.02 -26.24
C TYR A 98 6.78 11.28 -27.12
N THR A 99 6.42 11.13 -28.38
CA THR A 99 6.31 12.25 -29.32
C THR A 99 4.96 12.94 -29.16
N ILE A 100 4.96 14.27 -29.13
CA ILE A 100 3.78 15.11 -29.24
C ILE A 100 3.67 15.56 -30.71
N GLY A 101 2.61 15.10 -31.37
CA GLY A 101 2.29 15.50 -32.73
C GLY A 101 1.92 16.98 -32.86
N GLY A 102 1.87 17.46 -34.09
CA GLY A 102 1.43 18.82 -34.38
C GLY A 102 1.71 19.24 -35.81
N ARG A 103 1.05 20.31 -36.23
CA ARG A 103 1.17 20.90 -37.56
C ARG A 103 1.43 22.40 -37.39
N PRO A 104 2.46 22.99 -38.03
CA PRO A 104 2.77 24.41 -37.88
C PRO A 104 1.57 25.33 -38.14
N PHE A 105 0.77 25.03 -39.17
CA PHE A 105 -0.41 25.82 -39.55
C PHE A 105 -1.55 25.76 -38.51
N ASP A 106 -1.65 24.66 -37.76
CA ASP A 106 -2.68 24.47 -36.72
C ASP A 106 -2.21 24.88 -35.32
N TYR A 107 -0.95 25.30 -35.16
CA TYR A 107 -0.37 25.56 -33.84
C TYR A 107 -1.14 26.64 -33.07
N ASN A 108 -1.62 27.68 -33.74
CA ASN A 108 -2.39 28.75 -33.12
C ASN A 108 -3.92 28.51 -33.10
N ASN A 109 -4.41 27.43 -33.73
CA ASN A 109 -5.84 27.13 -33.75
C ASN A 109 -6.29 26.59 -32.37
N PRO A 110 -7.29 27.18 -31.69
CA PRO A 110 -7.72 26.72 -30.36
C PRO A 110 -8.58 25.45 -30.40
N SER A 111 -8.92 24.91 -31.57
CA SER A 111 -9.83 23.76 -31.70
C SER A 111 -9.24 22.47 -31.12
N GLU A 112 -10.06 21.71 -30.40
CA GLU A 112 -9.65 20.49 -29.68
C GLU A 112 -9.02 19.42 -30.58
N TYR A 113 -9.54 19.26 -31.80
CA TYR A 113 -9.04 18.26 -32.77
C TYR A 113 -7.60 18.53 -33.25
N THR A 114 -7.05 19.71 -32.97
CA THR A 114 -5.66 20.06 -33.32
C THR A 114 -4.64 19.60 -32.27
N PHE A 115 -5.12 19.13 -31.12
CA PHE A 115 -4.29 18.63 -30.03
C PHE A 115 -4.15 17.12 -30.14
N ASP A 116 -2.94 16.66 -29.86
CA ASP A 116 -2.60 15.26 -29.71
C ASP A 116 -2.87 14.81 -28.26
N ASN A 117 -3.21 13.53 -28.10
CA ASN A 117 -3.47 12.91 -26.80
C ASN A 117 -2.43 11.82 -26.57
N VAL A 118 -1.45 12.13 -25.73
CA VAL A 118 -0.31 11.24 -25.45
C VAL A 118 -0.52 10.58 -24.08
N ASN A 119 -0.62 9.26 -24.04
CA ASN A 119 -0.77 8.50 -22.81
C ASN A 119 0.58 7.94 -22.32
N LEU A 120 0.99 8.38 -21.13
CA LEU A 120 2.24 8.00 -20.47
C LEU A 120 1.91 7.03 -19.33
N TYR A 121 2.31 5.76 -19.47
CA TYR A 121 2.08 4.77 -18.43
C TYR A 121 3.18 4.82 -17.38
N ASN A 122 2.80 4.68 -16.10
CA ASN A 122 3.79 4.47 -15.06
C ASN A 122 4.35 3.03 -15.16
N SER A 123 5.53 2.89 -15.75
CA SER A 123 6.23 1.59 -15.82
C SER A 123 6.82 1.15 -14.48
N GLN A 124 6.86 2.03 -13.48
CA GLN A 124 7.38 1.74 -12.15
C GLN A 124 6.26 1.22 -11.26
N ARG A 125 6.56 0.21 -10.44
CA ARG A 125 5.62 -0.32 -9.43
C ARG A 125 5.37 0.63 -8.27
N PHE A 126 6.07 1.76 -8.22
CA PHE A 126 6.00 2.73 -7.14
C PHE A 126 5.75 4.12 -7.72
N SER A 127 4.90 4.88 -7.06
CA SER A 127 4.59 6.28 -7.39
C SER A 127 5.03 7.23 -6.26
N GLN A 128 6.03 6.82 -5.47
CA GLN A 128 6.55 7.66 -4.38
C GLN A 128 7.43 8.78 -4.96
N GLY A 129 7.48 9.91 -4.25
CA GLY A 129 8.35 11.04 -4.62
C GLY A 129 7.70 12.05 -5.56
N SER A 130 8.53 12.80 -6.30
CA SER A 130 8.08 13.81 -7.24
C SER A 130 7.45 13.19 -8.49
N TRP A 131 6.39 13.80 -8.99
CA TRP A 131 5.82 13.49 -10.31
C TRP A 131 6.02 14.71 -11.19
N GLN A 132 6.68 14.52 -12.32
CA GLN A 132 7.05 15.60 -13.23
C GLN A 132 6.80 15.17 -14.67
N LEU A 133 6.34 16.09 -15.52
CA LEU A 133 6.44 15.93 -16.97
C LEU A 133 7.62 16.76 -17.45
N ASP A 134 8.60 16.13 -18.09
CA ASP A 134 9.66 16.80 -18.85
C ASP A 134 9.18 16.96 -20.30
N LEU A 135 9.17 18.19 -20.80
CA LEU A 135 8.74 18.54 -22.15
C LEU A 135 9.91 19.10 -22.94
N ARG A 136 10.09 18.65 -24.18
CA ARG A 136 11.12 19.15 -25.09
C ARG A 136 10.54 19.62 -26.41
N GLY A 137 11.08 20.72 -26.93
CA GLY A 137 10.57 21.41 -28.13
C GLY A 137 9.61 22.57 -27.79
N PHE A 138 8.89 23.05 -28.80
CA PHE A 138 7.90 24.12 -28.68
C PHE A 138 6.50 23.52 -28.56
N ASN A 139 6.06 23.33 -27.32
CA ASN A 139 4.83 22.61 -27.01
C ASN A 139 3.80 23.55 -26.38
N ARG A 140 2.53 23.35 -26.70
CA ARG A 140 1.38 23.98 -26.04
C ARG A 140 0.58 22.89 -25.34
N VAL A 141 0.44 22.97 -24.03
CA VAL A 141 -0.24 21.96 -23.20
C VAL A 141 -1.59 22.52 -22.75
N ARG A 142 -2.67 21.81 -23.06
CA ARG A 142 -4.05 22.22 -22.74
C ARG A 142 -4.52 21.67 -21.39
N ARG A 143 -4.37 20.36 -21.22
CA ARG A 143 -4.75 19.65 -19.99
C ARG A 143 -3.88 18.44 -19.77
N VAL A 144 -3.80 18.02 -18.51
CA VAL A 144 -3.16 16.78 -18.09
C VAL A 144 -4.16 16.01 -17.23
N VAL A 145 -4.47 14.77 -17.58
CA VAL A 145 -5.36 13.91 -16.79
C VAL A 145 -4.52 12.86 -16.08
N LEU A 146 -4.59 12.86 -14.76
CA LEU A 146 -3.92 11.88 -13.90
C LEU A 146 -4.88 10.73 -13.65
N ASN A 147 -4.53 9.52 -14.10
CA ASN A 147 -5.22 8.30 -13.67
C ASN A 147 -4.51 7.80 -12.43
N VAL A 148 -5.17 7.95 -11.27
CA VAL A 148 -4.61 7.60 -9.98
C VAL A 148 -5.45 6.56 -9.28
N ARG A 149 -4.78 5.75 -8.46
CA ARG A 149 -5.40 4.81 -7.53
C ARG A 149 -5.18 5.34 -6.12
N ASP A 150 -6.24 5.39 -5.32
CA ASP A 150 -6.06 5.72 -3.90
C ASP A 150 -5.27 4.59 -3.22
N ARG A 151 -4.22 4.97 -2.48
CA ARG A 151 -3.52 4.02 -1.64
C ARG A 151 -4.45 3.56 -0.56
N VAL A 152 -4.53 2.24 -0.40
CA VAL A 152 -5.08 1.68 0.82
C VAL A 152 -4.07 2.01 1.92
N ILE A 153 -4.27 3.13 2.59
CA ILE A 153 -3.64 3.37 3.88
C ILE A 153 -4.29 2.34 4.78
N LEU A 154 -3.62 1.19 4.94
CA LEU A 154 -4.00 0.27 5.98
C LEU A 154 -4.02 1.11 7.26
N PRO A 155 -5.13 1.10 8.03
CA PRO A 155 -5.11 1.75 9.32
C PRO A 155 -3.86 1.24 10.04
N PRO A 156 -3.12 2.12 10.75
CA PRO A 156 -2.02 1.64 11.57
C PRO A 156 -2.58 0.48 12.37
N MET A 157 -1.98 -0.71 12.20
CA MET A 157 -2.44 -1.86 12.96
C MET A 157 -2.46 -1.42 14.41
N PRO A 158 -3.57 -1.66 15.15
CA PRO A 158 -3.59 -1.30 16.55
C PRO A 158 -2.32 -1.87 17.17
N PRO A 159 -1.57 -1.07 17.97
CA PRO A 159 -0.36 -1.56 18.58
C PRO A 159 -0.71 -2.88 19.26
N ARG A 160 -0.02 -3.96 18.88
CA ARG A 160 -0.24 -5.25 19.53
C ARG A 160 -0.01 -5.02 21.01
N LEU A 161 -1.03 -5.32 21.83
CA LEU A 161 -0.89 -5.19 23.26
C LEU A 161 0.22 -6.15 23.69
N PRO A 162 1.14 -5.70 24.57
CA PRO A 162 2.15 -6.59 25.08
C PRO A 162 1.50 -7.82 25.71
N PHE A 163 1.97 -9.01 25.36
CA PHE A 163 1.53 -10.25 25.96
C PHE A 163 2.72 -10.95 26.65
N LEU A 164 2.41 -11.76 27.66
CA LEU A 164 3.42 -12.48 28.44
C LEU A 164 3.54 -13.92 27.95
N VAL A 165 4.77 -14.34 27.73
CA VAL A 165 5.14 -15.74 27.51
C VAL A 165 5.80 -16.25 28.79
N ASP A 166 5.16 -17.22 29.46
CA ASP A 166 5.71 -17.88 30.64
C ASP A 166 6.56 -19.08 30.19
N VAL A 167 7.85 -19.03 30.53
CA VAL A 167 8.82 -20.09 30.22
C VAL A 167 9.55 -20.59 31.47
N LYS A 168 8.96 -20.38 32.65
CA LYS A 168 9.56 -20.79 33.90
C LYS A 168 9.92 -22.27 33.89
N ASN A 169 11.10 -22.61 34.43
CA ASN A 169 11.66 -23.96 34.48
C ASN A 169 11.95 -24.62 33.10
N GLN A 170 11.89 -23.88 31.99
CA GLN A 170 12.21 -24.44 30.67
C GLN A 170 13.69 -24.31 30.28
N GLY A 171 14.50 -23.66 31.13
CA GLY A 171 15.94 -23.56 30.96
C GLY A 171 16.34 -22.74 29.73
N TYR A 172 15.78 -21.55 29.54
CA TYR A 172 16.24 -20.64 28.48
C TYR A 172 17.34 -19.70 28.99
N TYR A 173 18.40 -19.55 28.20
CA TYR A 173 19.53 -18.69 28.53
C TYR A 173 19.06 -17.23 28.69
N PRO A 174 19.46 -16.51 29.76
CA PRO A 174 18.92 -15.20 30.09
C PRO A 174 19.58 -14.06 29.29
N ASP A 175 19.49 -14.09 27.96
CA ASP A 175 19.89 -13.00 27.07
C ASP A 175 18.75 -12.49 26.17
N GLN A 176 18.95 -11.27 25.66
CA GLN A 176 17.96 -10.58 24.83
C GLN A 176 17.63 -11.36 23.55
N LEU A 177 18.61 -12.06 22.95
CA LEU A 177 18.42 -12.83 21.73
C LEU A 177 17.57 -14.08 22.00
N THR A 178 17.79 -14.79 23.11
CA THR A 178 16.93 -15.91 23.50
C THR A 178 15.52 -15.45 23.83
N ALA A 179 15.37 -14.31 24.50
CA ALA A 179 14.06 -13.71 24.74
C ALA A 179 13.35 -13.31 23.42
N GLN A 180 14.07 -12.76 22.45
CA GLN A 180 13.55 -12.45 21.11
C GLN A 180 13.12 -13.73 20.36
N GLY A 181 13.93 -14.78 20.39
CA GLY A 181 13.61 -16.06 19.77
C GLY A 181 12.37 -16.71 20.38
N LEU A 182 12.22 -16.63 21.70
CA LEU A 182 11.00 -17.03 22.42
C LEU A 182 9.79 -16.23 21.98
N CYS A 183 9.98 -14.92 21.78
CA CYS A 183 8.90 -14.04 21.37
C CYS A 183 8.37 -14.37 19.98
N ILE A 184 9.28 -14.58 19.02
CA ILE A 184 8.94 -15.00 17.65
C ILE A 184 8.27 -16.38 17.66
N ALA A 185 8.79 -17.32 18.44
CA ALA A 185 8.21 -18.66 18.57
C ALA A 185 6.76 -18.64 19.09
N ASN A 186 6.35 -17.58 19.80
CA ASN A 186 5.01 -17.40 20.35
C ASN A 186 4.17 -16.36 19.58
N GLY A 187 4.54 -16.01 18.35
CA GLY A 187 3.76 -15.13 17.46
C GLY A 187 3.95 -13.63 17.69
N GLY A 188 4.85 -13.25 18.59
CA GLY A 188 5.33 -11.88 18.77
C GLY A 188 6.31 -11.49 17.65
N SER A 189 6.50 -10.18 17.49
CA SER A 189 7.46 -9.60 16.54
C SER A 189 8.70 -9.07 17.24
N ILE A 190 8.56 -8.56 18.47
CA ILE A 190 9.64 -7.94 19.23
C ILE A 190 9.53 -8.25 20.72
N VAL A 191 10.67 -8.49 21.36
CA VAL A 191 10.76 -8.57 22.82
C VAL A 191 10.79 -7.16 23.42
N VAL A 192 9.89 -6.92 24.37
CA VAL A 192 9.85 -5.69 25.18
C VAL A 192 10.79 -5.82 26.38
N GLY A 193 10.85 -7.02 26.98
CA GLY A 193 11.74 -7.32 28.10
C GLY A 193 11.54 -8.75 28.62
N PHE A 194 12.38 -9.17 29.56
CA PHE A 194 12.26 -10.48 30.21
C PHE A 194 12.65 -10.44 31.69
N THR A 195 12.08 -11.35 32.47
CA THR A 195 12.47 -11.61 33.86
C THR A 195 13.32 -12.88 33.95
N GLN A 196 14.10 -13.00 35.01
CA GLN A 196 14.96 -14.15 35.27
C GLN A 196 14.55 -14.81 36.59
N HIS A 197 14.69 -16.13 36.68
CA HIS A 197 14.55 -16.87 37.92
C HIS A 197 15.75 -17.80 38.13
N LYS A 198 16.06 -18.09 39.40
CA LYS A 198 17.12 -19.02 39.76
C LYS A 198 16.59 -20.45 39.68
N GLN A 199 17.16 -21.29 38.81
CA GLN A 199 16.67 -22.64 38.49
C GLN A 199 17.35 -23.77 39.31
N ALA A 200 18.28 -23.41 40.21
CA ALA A 200 19.11 -24.27 41.08
C ALA A 200 20.54 -24.53 40.55
N GLY A 201 21.46 -24.75 41.49
CA GLY A 201 22.89 -24.91 41.22
C GLY A 201 23.59 -23.65 40.71
N ASN A 202 24.89 -23.76 40.44
CA ASN A 202 25.68 -22.70 39.82
C ASN A 202 25.88 -22.92 38.31
N ILE A 203 25.56 -24.10 37.79
CA ILE A 203 25.73 -24.49 36.39
C ILE A 203 24.42 -25.11 35.93
N ILE A 204 23.90 -24.66 34.79
CA ILE A 204 22.72 -25.24 34.16
C ILE A 204 22.96 -25.48 32.67
N GLU A 205 22.37 -26.57 32.17
CA GLU A 205 22.24 -26.85 30.74
C GLU A 205 20.83 -26.46 30.30
N GLY A 206 20.73 -25.80 29.15
CA GLY A 206 19.44 -25.38 28.62
C GLY A 206 19.51 -24.89 27.18
N LYS A 207 18.50 -24.13 26.76
CA LYS A 207 18.29 -23.68 25.37
C LYS A 207 18.72 -22.23 25.20
N ARG A 208 19.42 -21.92 24.11
CA ARG A 208 19.81 -20.57 23.73
C ARG A 208 19.50 -20.30 22.26
N SER A 209 19.03 -19.09 21.95
CA SER A 209 18.96 -18.59 20.57
C SER A 209 20.03 -17.50 20.36
N PRO A 210 21.14 -17.81 19.68
CA PRO A 210 22.25 -16.88 19.50
C PRO A 210 22.01 -15.83 18.41
N ASP A 211 20.96 -15.98 17.61
CA ASP A 211 20.63 -15.14 16.45
C ASP A 211 19.29 -14.41 16.61
N GLY A 212 18.56 -14.69 17.70
CA GLY A 212 17.26 -14.09 17.94
C GLY A 212 16.11 -14.76 17.20
N PHE A 213 16.36 -15.84 16.43
CA PHE A 213 15.32 -16.58 15.75
C PHE A 213 14.72 -17.67 16.66
N ALA A 214 13.59 -18.25 16.24
CA ALA A 214 12.92 -19.35 16.95
C ALA A 214 13.66 -20.71 16.87
N PHE A 215 14.98 -20.68 16.66
CA PHE A 215 15.85 -21.86 16.61
C PHE A 215 16.74 -21.87 17.86
N PHE A 216 16.56 -22.91 18.68
CA PHE A 216 17.26 -23.02 19.95
C PHE A 216 18.27 -24.15 19.93
N LYS A 217 19.45 -23.91 20.52
CA LYS A 217 20.53 -24.88 20.66
C LYS A 217 20.80 -25.17 22.13
N PRO A 218 21.18 -26.41 22.50
CA PRO A 218 21.69 -26.71 23.83
C PRO A 218 22.91 -25.83 24.16
N HIS A 219 22.99 -25.35 25.39
CA HIS A 219 24.09 -24.53 25.90
C HIS A 219 24.24 -24.77 27.40
N ILE A 220 25.48 -24.76 27.90
CA ILE A 220 25.78 -24.85 29.33
C ILE A 220 26.31 -23.49 29.79
N TRP A 221 25.79 -22.98 30.90
CA TRP A 221 26.23 -21.70 31.45
C TRP A 221 26.25 -21.66 32.98
N GLY A 222 26.99 -20.69 33.51
CA GLY A 222 27.12 -20.44 34.94
C GLY A 222 26.08 -19.46 35.49
N GLY A 223 25.97 -19.38 36.82
CA GLY A 223 25.10 -18.47 37.57
C GLY A 223 23.76 -19.07 38.00
N GLY A 224 23.28 -20.11 37.31
CA GLY A 224 22.04 -20.81 37.67
C GLY A 224 20.75 -20.03 37.43
N TYR A 225 20.79 -19.00 36.56
CA TYR A 225 19.62 -18.20 36.16
C TYR A 225 19.13 -18.58 34.77
N SER A 226 17.82 -18.60 34.59
CA SER A 226 17.15 -18.77 33.30
C SER A 226 16.00 -17.78 33.15
N ILE A 227 15.52 -17.60 31.91
CA ILE A 227 14.36 -16.76 31.63
C ILE A 227 13.12 -17.34 32.35
N ASP A 228 12.39 -16.47 33.03
CA ASP A 228 11.10 -16.76 33.67
C ASP A 228 9.94 -16.36 32.76
N LYS A 229 9.84 -15.06 32.45
CA LYS A 229 8.80 -14.51 31.57
C LYS A 229 9.41 -13.62 30.50
N VAL A 230 8.80 -13.63 29.33
CA VAL A 230 9.12 -12.71 28.22
C VAL A 230 7.89 -11.86 27.94
N THR A 231 8.06 -10.54 27.88
CA THR A 231 7.03 -9.61 27.44
C THR A 231 7.23 -9.35 25.95
N CYS A 232 6.19 -9.61 25.16
CA CYS A 232 6.21 -9.66 23.70
C CYS A 232 5.24 -8.69 23.06
N GLN A 233 5.58 -8.19 21.88
CA GLN A 233 4.71 -7.33 21.07
C GLN A 233 4.68 -7.78 19.61
#